data_AF-A0A4Z0MKK2-F1
#
_entry.id   AF-A0A4Z0MKK2-F1
#
_cell.length_a   1.000
_cell.length_b   1.000
_cell.length_c   1.000
_cell.angle_alpha   90.00
_cell.angle_beta   90.00
_cell.angle_gamma   90.00
#
_symmetry.space_group_name_H-M   'P 1'
#
loop_
_entity.id
_entity.type
_entity.pdbx_description
1 polymer ?
#
loop_
_entity_poly.entity_id
_entity_poly.type
_entity_poly.pdbx_seq_one_letter_code
_entity_poly.pdbx_strand_id
1 'polypeptide(L)'
;MAEENITYYVGMQPYLTSQSSQGEVRYFPHQVRSFSNKYRKYVTVGNFPIHLNYSTNINRDFAELIESGPLELLIHQSYDVYTIPGANGAQQYGGIGNSIYLLRKAGEFAPFAAFSMTGKSDKQLRESLSRCLSSRPDLLEKLMKKSISYEDIPACIHAYNTGQPFK
;
A
#
# COMPACT_ATOMS: atom_id res chain seq x y z
N MET A 1 -17.00 0.41 -22.70
CA MET A 1 -16.24 1.03 -21.60
C MET A 1 -15.14 0.07 -21.25
N ALA A 2 -13.88 0.49 -21.34
CA ALA A 2 -12.73 -0.35 -21.05
C ALA A 2 -12.70 -0.69 -19.56
N GLU A 3 -12.73 -1.98 -19.20
CA GLU A 3 -12.39 -2.41 -17.85
C GLU A 3 -10.87 -2.34 -17.71
N GLU A 4 -10.40 -1.54 -16.75
CA GLU A 4 -8.99 -1.31 -16.49
C GLU A 4 -8.63 -1.97 -15.17
N ASN A 5 -7.86 -3.05 -15.25
CA ASN A 5 -7.51 -3.89 -14.11
C ASN A 5 -6.00 -3.83 -13.86
N ILE A 6 -5.60 -3.98 -12.60
CA ILE A 6 -4.19 -4.24 -12.28
C ILE A 6 -4.01 -5.73 -12.22
N THR A 7 -3.05 -6.24 -13.00
CA THR A 7 -2.69 -7.65 -12.94
C THR A 7 -1.34 -7.78 -12.23
N TYR A 8 -1.39 -8.39 -11.06
CA TYR A 8 -0.20 -8.79 -10.32
C TYR A 8 0.13 -10.23 -10.68
N TYR A 9 1.27 -10.45 -11.34
CA TYR A 9 1.83 -11.78 -11.56
C TYR A 9 3.07 -11.98 -10.71
N VAL A 10 3.16 -13.14 -10.07
CA VAL A 10 4.31 -13.58 -9.31
C VAL A 10 5.59 -13.49 -10.16
N GLY A 11 6.62 -12.81 -9.64
CA GLY A 11 7.93 -12.71 -10.30
C GLY A 11 7.98 -11.77 -11.50
N MET A 12 6.89 -11.08 -11.83
CA MET A 12 6.85 -10.07 -12.89
C MET A 12 6.65 -8.68 -12.29
N GLN A 13 7.24 -7.68 -12.95
CA GLN A 13 6.95 -6.29 -12.60
C GLN A 13 5.45 -6.04 -12.84
N PRO A 14 4.69 -5.59 -11.84
CA PRO A 14 3.26 -5.37 -12.01
C PRO A 14 3.02 -4.30 -13.07
N TYR A 15 1.93 -4.45 -13.80
CA TYR A 15 1.55 -3.55 -14.88
C TYR A 15 0.07 -3.25 -14.82
N LEU A 16 -0.28 -2.06 -15.26
CA LEU A 16 -1.66 -1.64 -15.46
C LEU A 16 -2.11 -2.08 -16.84
N THR A 17 -3.34 -2.58 -16.97
CA THR A 17 -3.93 -2.89 -18.28
C THR A 17 -5.06 -1.93 -18.58
N SER A 18 -5.12 -1.47 -19.83
CA SER A 18 -6.27 -0.74 -20.36
C SER A 18 -6.68 -1.36 -21.69
N GLN A 19 -8.00 -1.50 -21.89
CA GLN A 19 -8.57 -1.99 -23.14
C GLN A 19 -8.69 -0.85 -24.13
N SER A 20 -7.92 -0.90 -25.22
CA SER A 20 -8.01 0.06 -26.34
C SER A 20 -8.71 -0.57 -27.55
N SER A 21 -9.09 0.26 -28.53
CA SER A 21 -9.61 -0.24 -29.82
C SER A 21 -8.60 -1.08 -30.63
N GLN A 22 -7.33 -1.09 -30.22
CA GLN A 22 -6.25 -1.88 -30.83
C GLN A 22 -5.85 -3.11 -29.98
N GLY A 23 -6.54 -3.36 -28.85
CA GLY A 23 -6.25 -4.46 -27.92
C GLY A 23 -5.80 -3.98 -26.53
N GLU A 24 -5.34 -4.93 -25.71
CA GLU A 24 -4.82 -4.68 -24.35
C GLU A 24 -3.49 -3.93 -24.41
N VAL A 25 -3.41 -2.77 -23.76
CA VAL A 25 -2.17 -2.01 -23.56
C VAL A 25 -1.70 -2.19 -22.13
N ARG A 26 -0.40 -2.48 -21.96
CA ARG A 26 0.25 -2.67 -20.66
C ARG A 26 1.13 -1.49 -20.32
N TYR A 27 1.00 -0.97 -19.10
CA TYR A 27 1.82 0.12 -18.59
C TYR A 27 2.62 -0.32 -17.36
N PHE A 28 3.92 -0.13 -17.42
CA PHE A 28 4.83 -0.44 -16.32
C PHE A 28 5.11 0.81 -15.46
N PRO A 29 5.51 0.63 -14.18
CA PRO A 29 5.82 1.73 -13.26
C PRO A 29 6.86 2.73 -13.79
N HIS A 30 7.76 2.30 -14.68
CA HIS A 30 8.76 3.21 -15.26
C HIS A 30 8.21 4.10 -16.39
N GLN A 31 7.03 3.79 -16.92
CA GLN A 31 6.41 4.48 -18.05
C GLN A 31 5.35 5.49 -17.61
N VAL A 32 4.76 5.31 -16.43
CA VAL A 32 3.58 6.07 -15.98
C VAL A 32 3.82 6.58 -14.57
N ARG A 33 3.64 7.89 -14.34
CA ARG A 33 3.79 8.48 -12.99
C ARG A 33 2.60 8.20 -12.09
N SER A 34 1.40 8.28 -12.66
CA SER A 34 0.13 8.01 -11.99
C SER A 34 -0.91 7.55 -13.00
N PHE A 35 -1.84 6.75 -12.53
CA PHE A 35 -2.97 6.24 -13.30
C PHE A 35 -4.24 6.39 -12.47
N SER A 36 -5.38 6.61 -13.09
CA SER A 36 -6.65 6.74 -12.37
C SER A 36 -7.76 6.18 -13.23
N ASN A 37 -8.57 5.31 -12.65
CA ASN A 37 -9.84 4.88 -13.22
C ASN A 37 -10.99 5.49 -12.40
N LYS A 38 -12.23 5.13 -12.73
CA LYS A 38 -13.43 5.66 -12.04
C LYS A 38 -13.43 5.44 -10.52
N TYR A 39 -12.76 4.40 -10.04
CA TYR A 39 -12.86 3.93 -8.65
C TYR A 39 -11.57 4.11 -7.85
N ARG A 40 -10.41 4.10 -8.51
CA ARG A 40 -9.11 3.98 -7.88
C ARG A 40 -8.08 4.85 -8.56
N LYS A 41 -7.16 5.36 -7.76
CA LYS A 41 -5.98 6.09 -8.22
C LYS A 41 -4.74 5.32 -7.82
N TYR A 42 -3.84 5.15 -8.76
CA TYR A 42 -2.56 4.49 -8.56
C TYR A 42 -1.43 5.47 -8.85
N VAL A 43 -0.39 5.40 -8.04
CA VAL A 43 0.81 6.24 -8.21
C VAL A 43 2.04 5.36 -8.12
N THR A 44 3.11 5.84 -8.74
CA THR A 44 4.39 5.16 -8.60
C THR A 44 4.99 5.40 -7.23
N VAL A 45 5.56 4.32 -6.68
CA VAL A 45 6.26 4.27 -5.41
C VAL A 45 7.61 3.58 -5.61
N GLY A 46 8.57 3.83 -4.72
CA GLY A 46 9.89 3.21 -4.84
C GLY A 46 10.87 3.71 -3.79
N ASN A 47 12.03 3.05 -3.75
CA ASN A 47 13.11 3.25 -2.79
C ASN A 47 12.68 3.08 -1.33
N PHE A 48 11.86 2.07 -1.04
CA PHE A 48 11.49 1.74 0.34
C PHE A 48 11.67 0.25 0.63
N PRO A 49 12.13 -0.10 1.84
CA PRO A 49 12.25 -1.49 2.25
C PRO A 49 10.88 -2.05 2.64
N ILE A 50 10.64 -3.30 2.25
CA ILE A 50 9.56 -4.14 2.75
C ILE A 50 10.20 -5.25 3.57
N HIS A 51 9.74 -5.41 4.81
CA HIS A 51 10.15 -6.47 5.70
C HIS A 51 9.00 -7.45 5.92
N LEU A 52 8.80 -8.36 4.96
CA LEU A 52 7.90 -9.51 5.09
C LEU A 52 8.70 -10.72 5.62
N ASN A 53 8.47 -11.92 5.06
CA ASN A 53 9.29 -13.10 5.34
C ASN A 53 10.74 -12.93 4.86
N TYR A 54 10.96 -12.05 3.89
CA TYR A 54 12.25 -11.62 3.39
C TYR A 54 12.29 -10.10 3.32
N SER A 55 13.46 -9.53 3.59
CA SER A 55 13.69 -8.10 3.38
C SER A 55 13.97 -7.85 1.91
N THR A 56 13.10 -7.10 1.25
CA THR A 56 13.28 -6.69 -0.14
C THR A 56 13.18 -5.17 -0.24
N ASN A 57 13.95 -4.57 -1.14
CA ASN A 57 13.82 -3.14 -1.43
C ASN A 57 12.96 -2.97 -2.69
N ILE A 58 11.84 -2.26 -2.55
CA ILE A 58 11.02 -1.92 -3.70
C ILE A 58 11.66 -0.74 -4.40
N ASN A 59 12.31 -0.99 -5.53
CA ASN A 59 12.95 0.06 -6.32
C ASN A 59 11.92 0.93 -7.06
N ARG A 60 10.93 0.30 -7.73
CA ARG A 60 9.84 1.00 -8.40
C ARG A 60 8.63 0.10 -8.64
N ASP A 61 7.46 0.54 -8.18
CA ASP A 61 6.20 -0.18 -8.24
C ASP A 61 5.00 0.79 -8.28
N PHE A 62 3.77 0.28 -8.36
CA PHE A 62 2.52 0.99 -8.16
C PHE A 62 1.94 0.74 -6.76
N ALA A 63 1.41 1.79 -6.15
CA ALA A 63 0.55 1.69 -4.97
C ALA A 63 -0.77 2.40 -5.23
N GLU A 64 -1.85 1.89 -4.63
CA GLU A 64 -3.16 2.55 -4.64
C GLU A 64 -3.12 3.73 -3.67
N LEU A 65 -3.53 4.91 -4.13
CA LEU A 65 -3.68 6.11 -3.31
C LEU A 65 -5.07 6.07 -2.67
N ILE A 66 -5.09 5.91 -1.35
CA ILE A 66 -6.32 5.81 -0.55
C ILE A 66 -6.76 7.19 -0.06
N GLU A 67 -5.82 7.96 0.48
CA GLU A 67 -6.07 9.34 0.92
C GLU A 67 -4.99 10.27 0.39
N SER A 68 -5.42 11.46 -0.03
CA SER A 68 -4.56 12.47 -0.63
C SER A 68 -4.59 13.77 0.18
N GLY A 69 -3.44 14.42 0.30
CA GLY A 69 -3.32 15.67 1.05
C GLY A 69 -1.88 15.90 1.51
N PRO A 70 -1.67 16.73 2.55
CA PRO A 70 -0.36 16.93 3.17
C PRO A 70 0.30 15.63 3.66
N LEU A 71 -0.52 14.64 4.05
CA LEU A 71 -0.11 13.28 4.37
C LEU A 71 -0.90 12.31 3.50
N GLU A 72 -0.22 11.59 2.62
CA GLU A 72 -0.85 10.61 1.73
C GLU A 72 -0.81 9.22 2.37
N LEU A 73 -1.92 8.49 2.23
CA LEU A 73 -2.01 7.07 2.57
C LEU A 73 -2.07 6.25 1.29
N LEU A 74 -1.16 5.29 1.16
CA LEU A 74 -1.12 4.38 0.02
C LEU A 74 -1.16 2.92 0.47
N ILE A 75 -1.69 2.05 -0.39
CA ILE A 75 -1.62 0.59 -0.22
C ILE A 75 -0.81 0.01 -1.37
N HIS A 76 0.31 -0.62 -1.04
CA HIS A 76 1.08 -1.46 -1.94
C HIS A 76 0.67 -2.93 -1.74
N GLN A 77 0.50 -3.68 -2.83
CA GLN A 77 0.21 -5.11 -2.76
C GLN A 77 1.51 -5.87 -3.02
N SER A 78 1.96 -6.67 -2.05
CA SER A 78 3.10 -7.57 -2.19
C SER A 78 2.61 -9.01 -2.18
N TYR A 79 3.23 -9.88 -2.98
CA TYR A 79 2.86 -11.29 -3.03
C TYR A 79 4.05 -12.14 -2.58
N ASP A 80 3.87 -12.84 -1.46
CA ASP A 80 4.84 -13.83 -1.02
C ASP A 80 4.52 -15.17 -1.68
N VAL A 81 5.52 -15.74 -2.34
CA VAL A 81 5.43 -17.08 -2.95
C VAL A 81 5.98 -18.09 -1.96
N TYR A 82 5.25 -19.17 -1.76
CA TYR A 82 5.74 -20.31 -1.00
C TYR A 82 5.51 -21.59 -1.79
N THR A 83 6.48 -22.50 -1.68
CA THR A 83 6.38 -23.84 -2.25
C THR A 83 5.67 -24.76 -1.26
N ILE A 84 4.60 -25.39 -1.72
CA ILE A 84 3.89 -26.44 -1.02
C ILE A 84 4.35 -27.78 -1.62
N PRO A 85 4.72 -28.78 -0.81
CA PRO A 85 4.96 -30.13 -1.31
C PRO A 85 3.65 -30.66 -1.92
N GLY A 86 3.64 -30.91 -3.23
CA GLY A 86 2.53 -31.54 -3.93
C GLY A 86 2.62 -33.07 -3.88
N ALA A 87 1.51 -33.72 -4.23
CA ALA A 87 1.47 -35.17 -4.37
C ALA A 87 2.46 -35.64 -5.46
N ASN A 88 3.14 -36.77 -5.22
CA ASN A 88 4.14 -37.36 -6.12
C ASN A 88 5.38 -36.50 -6.42
N GLY A 89 5.79 -35.63 -5.49
CA GLY A 89 7.03 -34.84 -5.65
C GLY A 89 6.90 -33.64 -6.60
N ALA A 90 5.70 -33.34 -7.08
CA ALA A 90 5.43 -32.10 -7.78
C ALA A 90 5.51 -30.92 -6.80
N GLN A 91 6.18 -29.83 -7.19
CA GLN A 91 6.12 -28.58 -6.43
C GLN A 91 4.85 -27.81 -6.81
N GLN A 92 3.99 -27.53 -5.84
CA GLN A 92 2.90 -26.57 -6.02
C GLN A 92 3.34 -25.21 -5.48
N TYR A 93 3.06 -24.16 -6.24
CA TYR A 93 3.32 -22.78 -5.82
C TYR A 93 2.03 -22.19 -5.27
N GLY A 94 2.06 -21.79 -4.00
CA GLY A 94 1.04 -20.97 -3.36
C GLY A 94 1.48 -19.51 -3.30
N GLY A 95 0.52 -18.59 -3.22
CA GLY A 95 0.78 -17.17 -3.03
C GLY A 95 -0.14 -16.57 -1.98
N ILE A 96 0.43 -15.80 -1.04
CA ILE A 96 -0.36 -14.95 -0.13
C ILE A 96 -0.14 -13.50 -0.57
N GLY A 97 -1.24 -12.83 -0.92
CA GLY A 97 -1.26 -11.39 -1.17
C GLY A 97 -1.30 -10.63 0.15
N ASN A 98 -0.39 -9.67 0.29
CA ASN A 98 -0.17 -8.86 1.47
C ASN A 98 -0.38 -7.39 1.12
N SER A 99 -1.29 -6.74 1.82
CA SER A 99 -1.49 -5.29 1.71
C SER A 99 -0.56 -4.57 2.67
N ILE A 100 0.22 -3.64 2.13
CA ILE A 100 1.22 -2.87 2.86
C ILE A 100 0.82 -1.40 2.82
N TYR A 101 0.52 -0.84 3.98
CA TYR A 101 0.27 0.60 4.09
C TYR A 101 1.57 1.37 4.04
N LEU A 102 1.62 2.38 3.18
CA LEU A 102 2.69 3.35 3.05
C LEU A 102 2.16 4.74 3.40
N LEU A 103 2.96 5.53 4.10
CA LEU A 103 2.68 6.94 4.36
C LEU A 103 3.67 7.78 3.56
N ARG A 104 3.19 8.80 2.86
CA ARG A 104 4.04 9.76 2.13
C ARG A 104 3.74 11.18 2.57
N LYS A 105 4.77 11.92 2.97
CA LYS A 105 4.66 13.32 3.40
C LYS A 105 5.69 14.14 2.64
N ALA A 106 5.26 15.22 2.00
CA ALA A 106 6.13 16.07 1.18
C ALA A 106 6.96 15.32 0.12
N GLY A 107 6.41 14.23 -0.46
CA GLY A 107 7.11 13.41 -1.46
C GLY A 107 8.09 12.40 -0.87
N GLU A 108 8.40 12.47 0.42
CA GLU A 108 9.20 11.48 1.14
C GLU A 108 8.29 10.37 1.68
N PHE A 109 8.63 9.13 1.35
CA PHE A 109 7.99 7.98 1.99
C PHE A 109 8.46 7.92 3.43
N ALA A 110 7.54 8.02 4.37
CA ALA A 110 7.79 7.48 5.69
C ALA A 110 7.84 5.95 5.52
N PRO A 111 8.98 5.30 5.83
CA PRO A 111 9.12 3.86 5.67
C PRO A 111 8.28 3.21 6.77
N PHE A 112 7.02 2.99 6.45
CA PHE A 112 6.18 2.14 7.23
C PHE A 112 5.58 1.14 6.27
N ALA A 113 5.72 -0.15 6.59
CA ALA A 113 5.12 -1.23 5.88
C ALA A 113 4.40 -2.10 6.92
N ALA A 114 3.12 -1.81 7.22
CA ALA A 114 2.30 -2.73 8.00
C ALA A 114 1.88 -3.86 7.07
N PHE A 115 2.27 -5.07 7.40
CA PHE A 115 1.60 -6.26 6.89
C PHE A 115 0.27 -6.54 7.65
N SER A 116 0.19 -6.17 8.93
CA SER A 116 -0.99 -6.35 9.79
C SER A 116 -0.93 -5.44 11.02
N MET A 117 -2.01 -5.31 11.80
CA MET A 117 -2.01 -4.71 13.14
C MET A 117 -1.97 -5.74 14.27
N THR A 118 -1.24 -6.84 14.07
CA THR A 118 -0.98 -7.82 15.13
C THR A 118 0.51 -7.88 15.47
N GLY A 119 0.82 -7.94 16.77
CA GLY A 119 2.20 -8.08 17.25
C GLY A 119 3.10 -6.87 16.94
N LYS A 120 4.22 -7.12 16.25
CA LYS A 120 5.28 -6.11 16.00
C LYS A 120 4.84 -5.02 15.00
N SER A 121 3.99 -5.38 14.05
CA SER A 121 3.56 -4.51 12.96
C SER A 121 2.62 -3.38 13.43
N ASP A 122 1.78 -3.63 14.45
CA ASP A 122 0.95 -2.60 15.12
C ASP A 122 1.81 -1.52 15.77
N LYS A 123 2.84 -1.93 16.52
CA LYS A 123 3.74 -1.00 17.19
C LYS A 123 4.44 -0.08 16.19
N GLN A 124 5.00 -0.66 15.12
CA GLN A 124 5.69 0.11 14.08
C GLN A 124 4.75 1.08 13.35
N LEU A 125 3.49 0.67 13.11
CA LEU A 125 2.48 1.52 12.48
C LEU A 125 2.20 2.73 13.35
N ARG A 126 1.92 2.48 14.63
CA ARG A 126 1.59 3.52 15.60
C ARG A 126 2.76 4.48 15.82
N GLU A 127 3.99 3.99 15.85
CA GLU A 127 5.20 4.83 15.93
C GLU A 127 5.38 5.72 14.68
N SER A 128 5.02 5.22 13.50
CA SER A 128 5.14 5.98 12.26
C SER A 128 4.03 7.03 12.15
N LEU A 129 2.79 6.65 12.46
CA LEU A 129 1.66 7.56 12.52
C LEU A 129 1.86 8.64 13.58
N SER A 130 2.37 8.32 14.77
CA SER A 130 2.56 9.30 15.84
C SER A 130 3.51 10.44 15.44
N ARG A 131 4.59 10.13 14.70
CA ARG A 131 5.50 11.15 14.14
C ARG A 131 4.77 12.06 13.16
N CYS A 132 3.95 11.48 12.29
CA CYS A 132 3.22 12.22 11.26
C CYS A 132 2.11 13.10 11.85
N LEU A 133 1.41 12.59 12.87
CA LEU A 133 0.26 13.21 13.53
C LEU A 133 0.66 14.16 14.68
N SER A 134 1.95 14.47 14.85
CA SER A 134 2.44 15.35 15.92
C SER A 134 1.79 16.74 15.93
N SER A 135 1.33 17.25 14.79
CA SER A 135 0.59 18.51 14.67
C SER A 135 -0.90 18.41 15.02
N ARG A 136 -1.42 17.21 15.32
CA ARG A 136 -2.81 16.94 15.72
C ARG A 136 -2.86 16.13 17.03
N PRO A 137 -2.70 16.80 18.19
CA PRO A 137 -2.69 16.15 19.50
C PRO A 137 -3.93 15.31 19.79
N ASP A 138 -5.09 15.73 19.27
CA ASP A 138 -6.37 15.02 19.37
C ASP A 138 -6.34 13.64 18.70
N LEU A 139 -5.76 13.55 17.49
CA LEU A 139 -5.59 12.29 16.77
C LEU A 139 -4.51 11.43 17.42
N LEU A 140 -3.44 12.06 17.90
CA LEU A 140 -2.34 11.38 18.58
C LEU A 140 -2.85 10.71 19.87
N GLU A 141 -3.67 11.39 20.66
CA GLU A 141 -4.25 10.82 21.88
C GLU A 141 -5.09 9.58 21.58
N LYS A 142 -5.97 9.64 20.56
CA LYS A 142 -6.78 8.50 20.11
C LYS A 142 -5.92 7.35 19.61
N LEU A 143 -4.85 7.64 18.86
CA LEU A 143 -3.90 6.64 18.38
C LEU A 143 -3.20 5.92 19.55
N MET A 144 -2.75 6.67 20.57
CA MET A 144 -2.04 6.15 21.74
C MET A 144 -2.95 5.36 22.67
N LYS A 145 -4.23 5.77 22.79
CA LYS A 145 -5.27 5.03 23.52
C LYS A 145 -5.77 3.77 22.78
N LYS A 146 -5.23 3.48 21.60
CA LYS A 146 -5.65 2.39 20.72
C LYS A 146 -7.14 2.46 20.32
N SER A 147 -7.69 3.67 20.29
CA SER A 147 -9.06 3.94 19.83
C SER A 147 -9.17 4.06 18.32
N ILE A 148 -8.05 3.97 17.60
CA ILE A 148 -7.97 3.90 16.13
C ILE A 148 -7.56 2.48 15.78
N SER A 149 -8.47 1.75 15.13
CA SER A 149 -8.24 0.42 14.56
C SER A 149 -7.53 0.50 13.20
N TYR A 150 -7.30 -0.64 12.56
CA TYR A 150 -6.74 -0.70 11.21
C TYR A 150 -7.69 -0.14 10.16
N GLU A 151 -8.99 -0.38 10.32
CA GLU A 151 -10.01 0.12 9.38
C GLU A 151 -10.19 1.63 9.47
N ASP A 152 -9.84 2.22 10.62
CA ASP A 152 -9.98 3.64 10.90
C ASP A 152 -8.85 4.51 10.32
N ILE A 153 -7.77 3.89 9.83
CA ILE A 153 -6.58 4.62 9.36
C ILE A 153 -6.94 5.62 8.24
N PRO A 154 -7.69 5.25 7.18
CA PRO A 154 -8.10 6.21 6.16
C PRO A 154 -8.84 7.41 6.74
N ALA A 155 -9.82 7.18 7.63
CA ALA A 155 -10.56 8.25 8.28
C ALA A 155 -9.68 9.15 9.17
N CYS A 156 -8.69 8.57 9.86
CA CYS A 156 -7.70 9.31 10.64
C CYS A 156 -6.84 10.23 9.76
N ILE A 157 -6.33 9.70 8.65
CA ILE A 157 -5.53 10.47 7.68
C ILE A 157 -6.38 11.55 7.01
N HIS A 158 -7.64 11.24 6.68
CA HIS A 158 -8.60 12.20 6.17
C HIS A 158 -8.83 13.37 7.14
N ALA A 159 -9.08 13.06 8.41
CA ALA A 159 -9.23 14.05 9.47
C ALA A 159 -7.97 14.91 9.63
N TYR A 160 -6.78 14.31 9.56
CA TYR A 160 -5.51 15.03 9.57
C TYR A 160 -5.39 16.00 8.38
N ASN A 161 -5.65 15.52 7.15
CA ASN A 161 -5.51 16.29 5.92
C ASN A 161 -6.50 17.45 5.81
N THR A 162 -7.72 17.28 6.33
CA THR A 162 -8.81 18.26 6.22
C THR A 162 -8.92 19.19 7.43
N GLY A 163 -8.25 18.87 8.54
CA GLY A 163 -8.43 19.57 9.81
C GLY A 163 -9.76 19.24 10.52
N GLN A 164 -10.57 18.34 9.96
CA GLN A 164 -11.86 17.97 10.55
C GLN A 164 -11.68 17.07 11.78
N PRO A 165 -12.69 17.01 12.67
CA PRO A 165 -12.72 16.04 13.76
C PRO A 165 -12.75 14.60 13.24
N PHE A 166 -11.98 13.72 13.87
CA PHE A 166 -12.07 12.27 13.62
C PHE A 166 -13.37 11.71 14.23
N LYS A 167 -14.16 11.05 13.39
CA LYS A 167 -15.43 10.40 13.73
C LYS A 167 -15.33 8.91 13.54
#